data_AF-A0A443L260-F1
#
_entry.id   AF-A0A443L260-F1
#
_cell.length_a   1.000
_cell.length_b   1.000
_cell.length_c   1.000
_cell.angle_alpha   90.00
_cell.angle_beta   90.00
_cell.angle_gamma   90.00
#
_symmetry.space_group_name_H-M   'P 1'
#
loop_
_entity.id
_entity.type
_entity.pdbx_description
1 polymer ?
#
loop_
_entity_poly.entity_id
_entity_poly.type
_entity_poly.pdbx_seq_one_letter_code
_entity_poly.pdbx_strand_id
1 'polypeptide(L)'
;MTAKKFKDSNDGKLSYRAPKHLSPLASACWRKTVPFLEEQKPVDKIDSFLVEMYCTQYEIYRNSYEHLKKHGEVQEIYKPVQDMTGEII
;
A
#
# COMPACT_ATOMS: atom_id res chain seq x y z
N MET A 1 28.15 23.43 -3.21
CA MET A 1 27.86 22.03 -3.59
C MET A 1 26.54 22.00 -4.32
N THR A 2 26.51 21.59 -5.59
CA THR A 2 25.26 21.47 -6.37
C THR A 2 24.44 20.31 -5.81
N ALA A 3 23.17 20.53 -5.49
CA ALA A 3 22.30 19.46 -5.02
C ALA A 3 22.19 18.36 -6.10
N LYS A 4 22.34 17.09 -5.71
CA LYS A 4 22.11 15.96 -6.63
C LYS A 4 20.65 16.01 -7.13
N LYS A 5 20.44 15.73 -8.41
CA LYS A 5 19.09 15.59 -8.96
C LYS A 5 18.41 14.39 -8.28
N PHE A 6 17.08 14.47 -8.10
CA PHE A 6 16.32 13.42 -7.43
C PHE A 6 16.55 12.02 -8.03
N LYS A 7 16.58 11.92 -9.36
CA LYS A 7 16.85 10.68 -10.10
C LYS A 7 18.22 10.05 -9.80
N ASP A 8 19.20 10.87 -9.41
CA ASP A 8 20.59 10.46 -9.15
C ASP A 8 20.83 10.27 -7.63
N SER A 9 19.78 10.42 -6.81
CA SER A 9 19.85 10.14 -5.38
C SER A 9 19.98 8.64 -5.14
N ASN A 10 20.73 8.24 -4.10
CA ASN A 10 21.01 6.83 -3.80
C ASN A 10 21.62 6.07 -5.01
N ASP A 11 22.49 6.75 -5.76
CA ASP A 11 23.15 6.22 -6.97
C ASP A 11 22.19 5.68 -8.03
N GLY A 12 20.99 6.28 -8.11
CA GLY A 12 19.94 5.87 -9.05
C GLY A 12 19.17 4.62 -8.63
N LYS A 13 19.48 4.06 -7.45
CA LYS A 13 18.87 2.83 -6.93
C LYS A 13 17.68 3.11 -6.03
N LEU A 14 16.76 2.16 -5.96
CA LEU A 14 15.72 2.14 -4.96
C LEU A 14 16.30 2.01 -3.55
N SER A 15 15.60 2.58 -2.58
CA SER A 15 15.98 2.45 -1.18
C SER A 15 15.62 1.06 -0.68
N TYR A 16 16.61 0.32 -0.13
CA TYR A 16 16.34 -0.95 0.56
C TYR A 16 15.39 -0.77 1.76
N ARG A 17 15.44 0.41 2.40
CA ARG A 17 14.51 0.78 3.47
C ARG A 17 13.19 1.24 2.89
N ALA A 18 12.10 0.66 3.39
CA ALA A 18 10.75 1.07 3.07
C ALA A 18 10.48 2.52 3.50
N PRO A 19 9.67 3.28 2.75
CA PRO A 19 9.17 4.59 3.17
C PRO A 19 8.44 4.52 4.52
N LYS A 20 8.61 5.56 5.36
CA LYS A 20 8.12 5.57 6.75
C LYS A 20 6.60 5.57 6.88
N HIS A 21 5.90 6.06 5.86
CA HIS A 21 4.44 6.15 5.84
C HIS A 21 3.77 4.86 5.38
N LEU A 22 4.53 3.86 4.90
CA LEU A 22 3.98 2.56 4.60
C LEU A 22 3.56 1.83 5.87
N SER A 23 2.42 1.15 5.81
CA SER A 23 1.99 0.24 6.87
C SER A 23 3.00 -0.89 7.10
N PRO A 24 2.88 -1.67 8.19
CA PRO A 24 3.71 -2.86 8.40
C PRO A 24 3.64 -3.87 7.24
N LEU A 25 2.46 -4.06 6.64
CA LEU A 25 2.23 -5.03 5.57
C LEU A 25 2.83 -4.55 4.24
N ALA A 26 2.56 -3.30 3.85
CA ALA A 26 3.17 -2.70 2.67
C ALA A 26 4.69 -2.59 2.80
N SER A 27 5.19 -2.26 4.00
CA SER A 27 6.63 -2.26 4.30
C SER A 27 7.27 -3.65 4.17
N ALA A 28 6.54 -4.71 4.55
CA ALA A 28 7.01 -6.07 4.38
C ALA A 28 7.03 -6.47 2.90
N CYS A 29 6.05 -6.04 2.11
CA CYS A 29 6.05 -6.19 0.65
C CYS A 29 7.27 -5.50 0.03
N TRP A 30 7.51 -4.23 0.37
CA TRP A 30 8.67 -3.45 -0.11
C TRP A 30 10.00 -4.17 0.14
N ARG A 31 10.22 -4.67 1.36
CA ARG A 31 11.46 -5.39 1.74
C ARG A 31 11.68 -6.69 0.98
N LYS A 32 10.65 -7.25 0.33
CA LYS A 32 10.77 -8.43 -0.54
C LYS A 32 10.92 -8.04 -2.00
N THR A 33 10.14 -7.06 -2.45
CA THR A 33 10.08 -6.65 -3.86
C THR A 33 11.32 -5.87 -4.29
N VAL A 34 11.76 -4.89 -3.50
CA VAL A 34 12.89 -4.02 -3.88
C VAL A 34 14.20 -4.80 -4.07
N PRO A 35 14.58 -5.74 -3.19
CA PRO A 35 15.80 -6.52 -3.41
C PRO A 35 15.77 -7.33 -4.71
N PHE A 36 14.62 -7.93 -5.02
CA PHE A 36 14.42 -8.68 -6.27
C PHE A 36 14.53 -7.78 -7.51
N LEU A 37 13.92 -6.59 -7.45
CA LEU A 37 14.01 -5.62 -8.54
C LEU A 37 15.44 -5.09 -8.71
N GLU A 38 16.15 -4.77 -7.63
CA GLU A 38 17.53 -4.29 -7.72
C GLU A 38 18.52 -5.36 -8.23
N GLU A 39 18.25 -6.65 -7.98
CA GLU A 39 19.04 -7.76 -8.53
C GLU A 39 18.92 -7.87 -10.05
N GLN A 40 17.69 -7.77 -10.58
CA GLN A 40 17.40 -7.89 -12.01
C GLN A 40 17.61 -6.57 -12.80
N LYS A 41 17.74 -5.44 -12.10
CA LYS A 41 17.83 -4.08 -12.63
C LYS A 41 16.77 -3.70 -13.69
N PRO A 42 15.47 -4.01 -13.54
CA PRO A 42 14.45 -3.56 -14.48
C PRO A 42 13.90 -2.16 -14.16
N VAL A 43 14.34 -1.53 -13.07
CA VAL A 43 13.75 -0.28 -12.55
C VAL A 43 14.83 0.71 -12.12
N ASP A 44 14.52 1.98 -12.28
CA ASP A 44 15.34 3.10 -11.84
C ASP A 44 14.72 3.80 -10.63
N LYS A 45 15.47 4.71 -10.00
CA LYS A 45 14.97 5.55 -8.90
C LYS A 45 13.64 6.24 -9.20
N ILE A 46 13.40 6.64 -10.46
CA ILE A 46 12.19 7.33 -10.88
C ILE A 46 10.93 6.46 -10.69
N ASP A 47 11.08 5.14 -10.69
CA ASP A 47 10.00 4.17 -10.53
C ASP A 47 9.65 3.92 -9.06
N SER A 48 10.31 4.61 -8.11
CA SER A 48 10.09 4.37 -6.68
C SER A 48 8.63 4.52 -6.25
N PHE A 49 7.91 5.48 -6.85
CA PHE A 49 6.49 5.69 -6.56
C PHE A 49 5.60 4.57 -7.13
N LEU A 50 5.99 3.97 -8.25
CA LEU A 50 5.27 2.82 -8.82
C LEU A 50 5.43 1.58 -7.93
N VAL A 51 6.65 1.34 -7.43
CA VAL A 51 6.91 0.27 -6.47
C VAL A 51 6.15 0.49 -5.16
N GLU A 52 6.08 1.75 -4.72
CA GLU A 52 5.30 2.12 -3.54
C GLU A 52 3.81 1.83 -3.72
N MET A 53 3.23 2.24 -4.86
CA MET A 53 1.84 1.96 -5.23
C MET A 53 1.55 0.45 -5.30
N TYR A 54 2.48 -0.34 -5.84
CA TYR A 54 2.34 -1.79 -5.86
C TYR A 54 2.24 -2.37 -4.43
N CYS A 55 3.09 -1.89 -3.51
CA CYS A 55 3.10 -2.36 -2.13
C CYS A 55 1.82 -2.00 -1.37
N THR A 56 1.29 -0.78 -1.56
CA THR A 56 0.04 -0.35 -0.94
C THR A 56 -1.17 -1.07 -1.54
N GLN A 57 -1.17 -1.32 -2.85
CA GLN A 57 -2.22 -2.09 -3.50
C GLN A 57 -2.27 -3.55 -3.02
N TYR A 58 -1.11 -4.16 -2.79
CA TYR A 58 -1.04 -5.51 -2.22
C TYR A 58 -1.60 -5.57 -0.79
N GLU A 59 -1.33 -4.54 0.02
CA GLU A 59 -1.95 -4.40 1.33
C GLU A 59 -3.48 -4.30 1.24
N ILE A 60 -3.99 -3.42 0.36
CA ILE A 60 -5.44 -3.27 0.16
C ILE A 60 -6.06 -4.62 -0.19
N TYR A 61 -5.45 -5.36 -1.12
CA TYR A 61 -5.91 -6.69 -1.50
C TYR A 61 -5.99 -7.66 -0.30
N ARG A 62 -4.95 -7.72 0.53
CA ARG A 62 -4.93 -8.57 1.73
C ARG A 62 -6.00 -8.15 2.74
N ASN A 63 -6.18 -6.86 2.96
CA ASN A 63 -7.19 -6.33 3.87
C ASN A 63 -8.60 -6.65 3.35
N SER A 64 -8.85 -6.48 2.05
CA SER A 64 -10.11 -6.87 1.41
C SER A 64 -10.37 -8.37 1.55
N TYR A 65 -9.36 -9.21 1.38
CA TYR A 65 -9.49 -10.66 1.55
C TYR A 65 -9.88 -11.04 2.99
N GLU A 66 -9.20 -10.47 3.99
CA GLU A 66 -9.55 -10.73 5.40
C GLU A 66 -10.94 -10.19 5.75
N HIS A 67 -11.33 -9.03 5.20
CA HIS A 67 -12.68 -8.48 5.36
C HIS A 67 -13.75 -9.42 4.79
N LEU A 68 -13.56 -9.91 3.56
CA LEU A 68 -14.46 -10.86 2.91
C LEU A 68 -14.56 -12.17 3.70
N LYS A 69 -13.44 -12.67 4.23
CA LYS A 69 -13.43 -13.88 5.07
C LYS A 69 -14.24 -13.71 6.35
N LYS A 70 -14.23 -12.52 6.94
CA LYS A 70 -14.92 -12.23 8.21
C LYS A 70 -16.40 -11.91 8.02
N HIS A 71 -16.75 -11.18 6.97
CA HIS A 71 -18.11 -10.63 6.77
C HIS A 71 -18.88 -11.30 5.62
N GLY A 72 -18.24 -12.18 4.85
CA GLY A 72 -18.80 -12.69 3.59
C GLY A 72 -18.68 -11.68 2.45
N GLU A 73 -19.18 -12.06 1.27
CA GLU A 73 -19.17 -11.22 0.06
C GLU A 73 -20.22 -10.10 0.10
N VAL A 74 -21.28 -10.27 0.89
CA VAL A 74 -22.42 -9.34 0.97
C VAL A 74 -22.30 -8.52 2.25
N GLN A 75 -22.34 -7.19 2.12
CA GLN A 75 -22.46 -6.32 3.29
C GLN A 75 -23.84 -6.48 3.92
N GLU A 76 -23.90 -6.56 5.25
CA GLU A 76 -25.17 -6.57 5.97
C GLU A 76 -25.96 -5.30 5.65
N ILE A 77 -27.15 -5.45 5.07
CA ILE A 77 -28.06 -4.32 4.83
C ILE A 77 -28.78 -4.05 6.16
N TYR A 78 -28.25 -3.11 6.94
CA TYR A 78 -28.97 -2.60 8.11
C TYR A 78 -30.12 -1.71 7.64
N LYS A 79 -31.36 -2.13 7.93
CA LYS A 79 -32.53 -1.26 7.83
C LYS A 79 -32.86 -0.78 9.25
N PRO A 80 -32.35 0.39 9.68
CA PRO A 80 -32.72 0.91 10.99
C PRO A 80 -34.23 1.13 11.03
N VAL A 81 -34.89 0.66 12.09
CA VAL A 81 -36.28 1.02 12.34
C VAL A 81 -36.24 2.41 12.95
N GLN A 82 -37.01 3.35 12.38
CA GLN A 82 -37.05 4.72 12.86
C GLN A 82 -38.33 4.92 13.68
N ASP A 83 -38.24 5.62 14.80
CA ASP A 83 -39.41 6.00 15.57
C ASP A 83 -40.15 7.18 14.90
N MET A 84 -41.28 7.58 15.50
CA MET A 84 -42.08 8.71 15.01
C MET A 84 -41.41 10.09 15.19
N THR A 85 -40.29 10.17 15.91
CA THR A 85 -39.51 11.40 16.12
C THR A 85 -38.29 11.50 15.19
N GLY A 86 -37.97 10.42 14.48
CA GLY A 86 -36.81 10.33 13.60
C GLY A 86 -35.57 9.72 14.25
N GLU A 87 -35.66 9.23 15.49
CA GLU A 87 -34.60 8.49 16.15
C GLU A 87 -34.55 7.03 15.66
N ILE A 88 -33.34 6.50 15.54
CA ILE A 88 -33.10 5.10 15.16
C ILE A 88 -33.27 4.22 16.41
N ILE A 89 -34.11 3.19 16.32
CA ILE A 89 -34.38 2.18 17.36
C ILE A 89 -33.58 0.90 17.11
#